data_AF-A0A7V4XD36-F1
#
_entry.id   AF-A0A7V4XD36-F1
#
_cell.length_a   1.000
_cell.length_b   1.000
_cell.length_c   1.000
_cell.angle_alpha   90.00
_cell.angle_beta   90.00
_cell.angle_gamma   90.00
#
_symmetry.space_group_name_H-M   'P 1'
#
loop_
_entity.id
_entity.type
_entity.pdbx_description
1 polymer ?
#
loop_
_entity_poly.entity_id
_entity_poly.type
_entity_poly.pdbx_seq_one_letter_code
_entity_poly.pdbx_strand_id
1 'polypeptide(L)'
;MKCFNIKNQRGSGMLLAFFTMMLLFTFGIMFLSAGSSSLMASKRDVLRARALACAEAGVDKGIQMLMAPGPDGQPGSYRTYHPSSNPDNHNGDTWYHNSIVPNEDFYVCVRNGTGINAGKVVITSKGVVTDSGATCTRTVKVVVRFAKENVNVWNNVIFGGVGQSGKSINGNVVMRGSIHLLGDGEDYTDVDGDGHWDDAEPYTDLNHNGRYDLGEPYIVVDGDGHRDAQAPFVDVNGNGTRDPALTVTDMAEEISGTANVGNNYDGMPSDLRALLPALPQVTWNGRTVDSLSAKLRVKHGKVNISGSATVGDPDVSGSTTKQTMDGTYVSDGFGGNKGTSSVYSDNGCSNGYDLGDGIVDMPVIDNGSVTVDGTIYSTYLNYLSQNALVYNGDLNINNGTAMTISGPKGSISIDSSGNMTISGIVYVTGDISFGPGKSRIIYQGNGTLVTPNSTDVHCDLVPKTNFPHNDTLGLICGDKINLATGSGDAHLTMAIAMYAQHKIVCAKQSDIAGTIVASYYEMSNVPRIYQVPDLATHLPPGMPGAAPIWIGTISIQSWQEVANP
;
A
#
# COMPACT_ATOMS: atom_id res chain seq x y z
N MET A 1 -82.36 -41.52 -65.16
CA MET A 1 -82.14 -40.29 -65.94
C MET A 1 -82.91 -39.15 -65.25
N LYS A 2 -82.18 -38.16 -64.67
CA LYS A 2 -82.60 -36.82 -64.19
C LYS A 2 -83.78 -36.75 -63.18
N CYS A 3 -83.76 -36.00 -62.07
CA CYS A 3 -82.98 -34.82 -61.70
C CYS A 3 -82.98 -34.69 -60.16
N PHE A 4 -81.81 -34.45 -59.57
CA PHE A 4 -81.64 -34.01 -58.17
C PHE A 4 -82.12 -32.55 -58.06
N ASN A 5 -83.07 -32.24 -57.18
CA ASN A 5 -83.50 -30.87 -56.93
C ASN A 5 -82.91 -30.38 -55.60
N ILE A 6 -81.86 -29.57 -55.69
CA ILE A 6 -81.15 -28.96 -54.57
C ILE A 6 -82.05 -27.89 -53.95
N LYS A 7 -82.46 -28.07 -52.68
CA LYS A 7 -83.12 -27.00 -51.90
C LYS A 7 -82.14 -25.85 -51.69
N ASN A 8 -82.56 -24.66 -52.11
CA ASN A 8 -81.81 -23.42 -52.07
C ASN A 8 -81.71 -22.88 -50.62
N GLN A 9 -80.68 -23.28 -49.86
CA GLN A 9 -80.28 -22.64 -48.59
C GLN A 9 -79.13 -21.62 -48.79
N ARG A 10 -79.25 -20.75 -49.81
CA ARG A 10 -78.17 -19.80 -50.19
C ARG A 10 -78.02 -18.58 -49.26
N GLY A 11 -78.94 -18.35 -48.33
CA GLY A 11 -78.88 -17.22 -47.37
C GLY A 11 -78.10 -17.51 -46.07
N SER A 12 -78.18 -18.73 -45.55
CA SER A 12 -77.54 -19.13 -44.27
C SER A 12 -76.01 -19.20 -44.37
N GLY A 13 -75.49 -19.79 -45.45
CA GLY A 13 -74.04 -19.90 -45.68
C GLY A 13 -73.36 -18.56 -45.89
N MET A 14 -74.06 -17.58 -46.46
CA MET A 14 -73.55 -16.22 -46.67
C MET A 14 -73.50 -15.44 -45.34
N LEU A 15 -74.55 -15.53 -44.51
CA LEU A 15 -74.57 -14.95 -43.16
C LEU A 15 -73.50 -15.58 -42.25
N LEU A 16 -73.34 -16.91 -42.30
CA LEU A 16 -72.28 -17.60 -41.57
C LEU A 16 -70.90 -17.16 -42.05
N ALA A 17 -70.67 -17.10 -43.37
CA ALA A 17 -69.40 -16.62 -43.93
C ALA A 17 -69.09 -15.17 -43.53
N PHE A 18 -70.08 -14.27 -43.55
CA PHE A 18 -69.91 -12.89 -43.06
C PHE A 18 -69.60 -12.84 -41.57
N PHE A 19 -70.27 -13.65 -40.75
CA PHE A 19 -70.01 -13.70 -39.31
C PHE A 19 -68.61 -14.26 -39.00
N THR A 20 -68.20 -15.32 -39.69
CA THR A 20 -66.85 -15.89 -39.58
C THR A 20 -65.78 -14.90 -40.06
N MET A 21 -66.04 -14.16 -41.14
CA MET A 21 -65.11 -13.14 -41.64
C MET A 21 -65.01 -11.94 -40.70
N MET A 22 -66.12 -11.51 -40.10
CA MET A 22 -66.12 -10.46 -39.07
C MET A 22 -65.38 -10.91 -37.82
N LEU A 23 -65.58 -12.16 -37.38
CA LEU A 23 -64.86 -12.77 -36.26
C LEU A 23 -63.35 -12.81 -36.54
N LEU A 24 -62.94 -13.29 -37.73
CA LEU A 24 -61.53 -13.30 -38.14
C LEU A 24 -60.93 -11.90 -38.22
N PHE A 25 -61.69 -10.91 -38.68
CA PHE A 25 -61.25 -9.51 -38.72
C PHE A 25 -61.08 -8.94 -37.30
N THR A 26 -62.02 -9.23 -36.39
CA THR A 26 -61.89 -8.82 -34.98
C THR A 26 -60.70 -9.47 -34.30
N PHE A 27 -60.46 -10.77 -34.52
CA PHE A 27 -59.25 -11.44 -34.02
C PHE A 27 -57.98 -10.86 -34.65
N GLY A 28 -57.99 -10.56 -35.96
CA GLY A 28 -56.87 -9.92 -36.65
C GLY A 28 -56.50 -8.57 -36.05
N ILE A 29 -57.49 -7.70 -35.78
CA ILE A 29 -57.27 -6.41 -35.11
C ILE A 29 -56.76 -6.61 -33.68
N MET A 30 -57.33 -7.56 -32.92
CA MET A 30 -56.87 -7.86 -31.55
C MET A 30 -55.41 -8.34 -31.52
N PHE A 31 -55.01 -9.23 -32.43
CA PHE A 31 -53.60 -9.68 -32.53
C PHE A 31 -52.66 -8.55 -32.93
N LEU A 32 -53.05 -7.69 -33.87
CA LEU A 32 -52.27 -6.51 -34.25
C LEU A 32 -52.13 -5.51 -33.10
N SER A 33 -53.21 -5.28 -32.34
CA SER A 33 -53.21 -4.38 -31.19
C SER A 33 -52.40 -4.94 -30.01
N ALA A 34 -52.45 -6.25 -29.78
CA ALA A 34 -51.63 -6.91 -28.76
C ALA A 34 -50.15 -6.87 -29.16
N GLY A 35 -49.82 -7.17 -30.42
CA GLY A 35 -48.46 -7.09 -30.94
C GLY A 35 -47.87 -5.69 -30.88
N SER A 36 -48.65 -4.65 -31.23
CA SER A 36 -48.20 -3.26 -31.15
C SER A 36 -47.98 -2.81 -29.70
N SER A 37 -48.84 -3.22 -28.77
CA SER A 37 -48.70 -2.92 -27.34
C SER A 37 -47.44 -3.58 -26.76
N SER A 38 -47.19 -4.85 -27.09
CA SER A 38 -45.98 -5.56 -26.68
C SER A 38 -44.71 -4.94 -27.26
N LEU A 39 -44.73 -4.50 -28.52
CA LEU A 39 -43.60 -3.78 -29.13
C LEU A 39 -43.33 -2.43 -28.45
N MET A 40 -44.36 -1.67 -28.08
CA MET A 40 -44.21 -0.40 -27.37
C MET A 40 -43.70 -0.60 -25.93
N ALA A 41 -44.15 -1.64 -25.24
CA ALA A 41 -43.61 -2.03 -23.94
C ALA A 41 -42.12 -2.41 -24.06
N SER A 42 -41.78 -3.28 -25.03
CA SER A 42 -40.40 -3.68 -25.30
C SER A 42 -39.50 -2.49 -25.62
N LYS A 43 -39.95 -1.54 -26.46
CA LYS A 43 -39.18 -0.32 -26.75
C LYS A 43 -38.94 0.53 -25.50
N ARG A 44 -39.94 0.67 -24.62
CA ARG A 44 -39.80 1.40 -23.36
C ARG A 44 -38.84 0.71 -22.41
N ASP A 45 -38.88 -0.61 -22.34
CA ASP A 45 -37.98 -1.39 -21.50
C ASP A 45 -36.53 -1.29 -21.98
N VAL A 46 -36.30 -1.35 -23.30
CA VAL A 46 -34.98 -1.11 -23.90
C VAL A 46 -34.47 0.30 -23.60
N LEU A 47 -35.30 1.33 -23.77
CA LEU A 47 -34.94 2.72 -23.45
C LEU A 47 -34.59 2.90 -21.97
N ARG A 48 -35.35 2.26 -21.07
CA ARG A 48 -35.09 2.29 -19.63
C ARG A 48 -33.79 1.59 -19.25
N ALA A 49 -33.53 0.43 -19.84
CA ALA A 49 -32.29 -0.32 -19.61
C ALA A 49 -31.07 0.49 -20.08
N ARG A 50 -31.14 1.10 -21.27
CA ARG A 50 -30.06 1.97 -21.79
C ARG A 50 -29.84 3.20 -20.91
N ALA A 51 -30.92 3.86 -20.47
CA ALA A 51 -30.82 5.01 -19.57
C ALA A 51 -30.25 4.65 -18.19
N LEU A 52 -30.56 3.46 -17.68
CA LEU A 52 -29.95 2.95 -16.44
C LEU A 52 -28.46 2.67 -16.64
N ALA A 53 -28.07 2.01 -17.74
CA ALA A 53 -26.67 1.76 -18.06
C ALA A 53 -25.85 3.07 -18.20
N CYS A 54 -26.44 4.12 -18.79
CA CYS A 54 -25.81 5.44 -18.81
C CYS A 54 -25.63 6.01 -17.40
N ALA A 55 -26.65 5.87 -16.53
CA ALA A 55 -26.54 6.32 -15.15
C ALA A 55 -25.45 5.54 -14.39
N GLU A 56 -25.33 4.23 -14.58
CA GLU A 56 -24.27 3.40 -14.00
C GLU A 56 -22.88 3.80 -14.51
N ALA A 57 -22.72 4.05 -15.81
CA ALA A 57 -21.46 4.58 -16.36
C ALA A 57 -21.06 5.91 -15.72
N GLY A 58 -22.03 6.77 -15.39
CA GLY A 58 -21.77 7.98 -14.63
C GLY A 58 -21.37 7.72 -13.16
N VAL A 59 -21.93 6.70 -12.51
CA VAL A 59 -21.47 6.29 -11.18
C VAL A 59 -20.00 5.88 -11.22
N ASP A 60 -19.61 5.06 -12.20
CA ASP A 60 -18.22 4.64 -12.39
C ASP A 60 -17.31 5.84 -12.65
N LYS A 61 -17.79 6.82 -13.43
CA LYS A 61 -17.06 8.08 -13.62
C LYS A 61 -16.91 8.86 -12.32
N GLY A 62 -17.93 8.91 -11.47
CA GLY A 62 -17.88 9.54 -10.15
C GLY A 62 -16.88 8.84 -9.21
N ILE A 63 -16.83 7.51 -9.25
CA ILE A 63 -15.85 6.70 -8.52
C ILE A 63 -14.44 7.01 -9.04
N GLN A 64 -14.24 7.03 -10.36
CA GLN A 64 -12.95 7.39 -10.98
C GLN A 64 -12.49 8.78 -10.54
N MET A 65 -13.38 9.77 -10.50
CA MET A 65 -13.07 11.13 -10.04
C MET A 65 -12.66 11.18 -8.57
N LEU A 66 -13.21 10.29 -7.73
CA LEU A 66 -12.78 10.16 -6.34
C LEU A 66 -11.45 9.41 -6.21
N MET A 67 -11.14 8.48 -7.10
CA MET A 67 -9.86 7.76 -7.05
C MET A 67 -8.70 8.56 -7.64
N ALA A 68 -8.99 9.46 -8.57
CA ALA A 68 -7.98 10.35 -9.16
C ALA A 68 -7.56 11.48 -8.20
N PRO A 69 -6.32 12.00 -8.32
CA PRO A 69 -5.92 13.23 -7.66
C PRO A 69 -6.89 14.37 -7.99
N GLY A 70 -7.51 14.96 -6.97
CA GLY A 70 -8.34 16.13 -7.14
C GLY A 70 -7.50 17.42 -7.21
N PRO A 71 -8.14 18.60 -7.05
CA PRO A 71 -7.46 19.90 -7.19
C PRO A 71 -6.31 20.13 -6.21
N ASP A 72 -6.30 19.42 -5.08
CA ASP A 72 -5.24 19.43 -4.06
C ASP A 72 -4.14 18.37 -4.30
N GLY A 73 -4.21 17.64 -5.41
CA GLY A 73 -3.29 16.56 -5.75
C GLY A 73 -3.54 15.26 -4.97
N GLN A 74 -4.63 15.15 -4.20
CA GLN A 74 -4.94 13.96 -3.40
C GLN A 74 -6.20 13.24 -3.88
N PRO A 75 -6.26 11.91 -3.76
CA PRO A 75 -7.46 11.17 -4.08
C PRO A 75 -8.56 11.48 -3.06
N GLY A 76 -9.81 11.50 -3.53
CA GLY A 76 -11.01 11.65 -2.72
C GLY A 76 -11.41 13.09 -2.42
N SER A 77 -10.64 14.09 -2.86
CA SER A 77 -10.96 15.51 -2.67
C SER A 77 -11.94 16.06 -3.70
N TYR A 78 -12.08 15.42 -4.86
CA TYR A 78 -12.95 15.90 -5.93
C TYR A 78 -14.41 15.99 -5.48
N ARG A 79 -14.99 17.20 -5.60
CA ARG A 79 -16.42 17.46 -5.40
C ARG A 79 -16.92 18.36 -6.53
N THR A 80 -18.15 18.11 -6.94
CA THR A 80 -18.90 19.07 -7.77
C THR A 80 -19.41 20.22 -6.89
N TYR A 81 -19.71 21.37 -7.49
CA TYR A 81 -20.14 22.56 -6.75
C TYR A 81 -21.64 22.50 -6.46
N HIS A 82 -22.02 22.70 -5.20
CA HIS A 82 -23.41 22.67 -4.74
C HIS A 82 -23.69 23.82 -3.77
N PRO A 83 -24.71 24.66 -4.00
CA PRO A 83 -25.04 25.77 -3.10
C PRO A 83 -25.89 25.35 -1.89
N SER A 84 -26.53 24.18 -1.94
CA SER A 84 -27.38 23.64 -0.88
C SER A 84 -26.63 22.64 0.01
N SER A 85 -26.89 22.67 1.33
CA SER A 85 -26.38 21.67 2.28
C SER A 85 -27.24 20.40 2.36
N ASN A 86 -28.45 20.42 1.78
CA ASN A 86 -29.30 19.23 1.63
C ASN A 86 -28.82 18.38 0.44
N PRO A 87 -28.39 17.12 0.65
CA PRO A 87 -27.85 16.25 -0.39
C PRO A 87 -28.88 15.79 -1.42
N ASP A 88 -30.18 15.97 -1.17
CA ASP A 88 -31.26 15.65 -2.10
C ASP A 88 -31.78 16.88 -2.87
N ASN A 89 -31.30 18.08 -2.51
CA ASN A 89 -31.60 19.29 -3.28
C ASN A 89 -30.50 19.48 -4.33
N HIS A 90 -30.91 19.41 -5.61
CA HIS A 90 -30.01 19.54 -6.74
C HIS A 90 -30.10 20.88 -7.48
N ASN A 91 -30.82 21.85 -6.91
CA ASN A 91 -31.00 23.15 -7.52
C ASN A 91 -29.70 23.98 -7.48
N GLY A 92 -29.18 24.32 -8.67
CA GLY A 92 -27.96 25.10 -8.82
C GLY A 92 -26.65 24.30 -8.73
N ASP A 93 -26.75 22.97 -8.68
CA ASP A 93 -25.58 22.09 -8.72
C ASP A 93 -24.85 22.17 -10.06
N THR A 94 -23.53 22.00 -10.03
CA THR A 94 -22.77 21.66 -11.24
C THR A 94 -22.74 20.16 -11.45
N TRP A 95 -22.89 19.74 -12.71
CA TRP A 95 -22.87 18.34 -13.11
C TRP A 95 -21.74 18.14 -14.11
N TYR A 96 -20.94 17.09 -13.90
CA TYR A 96 -20.09 16.59 -14.96
C TYR A 96 -20.95 15.90 -16.01
N HIS A 97 -20.78 16.25 -17.28
CA HIS A 97 -21.55 15.68 -18.39
C HIS A 97 -20.59 14.99 -19.36
N ASN A 98 -20.99 13.80 -19.82
CA ASN A 98 -20.39 13.17 -20.97
C ASN A 98 -21.44 12.41 -21.79
N SER A 99 -21.24 12.34 -23.10
CA SER A 99 -22.02 11.51 -24.03
C SER A 99 -21.22 10.25 -24.33
N ILE A 100 -21.77 9.08 -24.03
CA ILE A 100 -21.12 7.78 -24.33
C ILE A 100 -21.13 7.57 -25.85
N VAL A 101 -22.31 7.74 -26.44
CA VAL A 101 -22.58 7.76 -27.87
C VAL A 101 -23.66 8.83 -28.13
N PRO A 102 -23.91 9.22 -29.39
CA PRO A 102 -24.94 10.21 -29.68
C PRO A 102 -26.31 9.83 -29.08
N ASN A 103 -26.91 10.76 -28.33
CA ASN A 103 -28.18 10.61 -27.61
C ASN A 103 -28.17 9.64 -26.41
N GLU A 104 -26.99 9.25 -25.92
CA GLU A 104 -26.81 8.51 -24.67
C GLU A 104 -25.86 9.26 -23.75
N ASP A 105 -26.43 10.00 -22.81
CA ASP A 105 -25.72 10.93 -21.95
C ASP A 105 -25.77 10.48 -20.48
N PHE A 106 -24.73 10.81 -19.74
CA PHE A 106 -24.77 10.79 -18.29
C PHE A 106 -24.34 12.12 -17.69
N TYR A 107 -24.94 12.43 -16.54
CA TYR A 107 -24.64 13.61 -15.73
C TYR A 107 -24.30 13.14 -14.32
N VAL A 108 -23.16 13.56 -13.78
CA VAL A 108 -22.65 13.12 -12.49
C VAL A 108 -22.46 14.28 -11.52
N CYS A 109 -22.95 14.08 -10.31
CA CYS A 109 -22.77 14.96 -9.17
C CYS A 109 -22.14 14.17 -8.02
N VAL A 110 -21.00 14.63 -7.51
CA VAL A 110 -20.25 14.08 -6.36
C VAL A 110 -20.25 15.09 -5.22
N ARG A 111 -20.69 14.70 -4.02
CA ARG A 111 -20.81 15.57 -2.83
C ARG A 111 -20.49 14.87 -1.51
N ASN A 112 -20.14 15.63 -0.48
CA ASN A 112 -20.10 15.10 0.89
C ASN A 112 -21.52 14.78 1.36
N GLY A 113 -21.69 13.62 1.99
CA GLY A 113 -22.95 13.22 2.62
C GLY A 113 -23.20 13.99 3.92
N THR A 114 -24.47 14.18 4.26
CA THR A 114 -24.92 14.78 5.51
C THR A 114 -25.90 13.85 6.21
N GLY A 115 -26.27 14.16 7.47
CA GLY A 115 -27.19 13.32 8.26
C GLY A 115 -26.67 11.89 8.42
N ILE A 116 -27.47 10.89 8.03
CA ILE A 116 -27.09 9.47 8.09
C ILE A 116 -25.88 9.12 7.20
N ASN A 117 -25.57 9.97 6.23
CA ASN A 117 -24.43 9.82 5.33
C ASN A 117 -23.25 10.73 5.72
N ALA A 118 -23.26 11.34 6.90
CA ALA A 118 -22.13 12.13 7.38
C ALA A 118 -20.83 11.29 7.38
N GLY A 119 -19.75 11.87 6.88
CA GLY A 119 -18.46 11.18 6.70
C GLY A 119 -18.40 10.21 5.50
N LYS A 120 -19.45 10.17 4.67
CA LYS A 120 -19.50 9.42 3.39
C LYS A 120 -19.57 10.39 2.22
N VAL A 121 -19.39 9.87 1.01
CA VAL A 121 -19.57 10.61 -0.25
C VAL A 121 -20.82 10.09 -0.95
N VAL A 122 -21.60 11.00 -1.53
CA VAL A 122 -22.80 10.68 -2.30
C VAL A 122 -22.52 11.01 -3.77
N ILE A 123 -22.66 10.00 -4.62
CA ILE A 123 -22.59 10.11 -6.07
C ILE A 123 -24.02 9.99 -6.59
N THR A 124 -24.49 11.02 -7.28
CA THR A 124 -25.78 10.99 -7.99
C THR A 124 -25.49 11.07 -9.48
N SER A 125 -26.00 10.09 -10.23
CA SER A 125 -25.80 9.99 -11.67
C SER A 125 -27.13 9.92 -12.39
N LYS A 126 -27.35 10.77 -13.38
CA LYS A 126 -28.54 10.81 -14.22
C LYS A 126 -28.17 10.37 -15.64
N GLY A 127 -28.71 9.22 -16.07
CA GLY A 127 -28.59 8.73 -17.43
C GLY A 127 -29.79 9.17 -18.28
N VAL A 128 -29.53 9.71 -19.46
CA VAL A 128 -30.54 10.23 -20.39
C VAL A 128 -30.32 9.57 -21.75
N VAL A 129 -31.35 8.89 -22.25
CA VAL A 129 -31.31 8.26 -23.58
C VAL A 129 -32.46 8.77 -24.42
N THR A 130 -32.15 9.21 -25.64
CA THR A 130 -33.16 9.62 -26.63
C THR A 130 -33.06 8.73 -27.87
N ASP A 131 -34.16 8.06 -28.21
CA ASP A 131 -34.25 7.22 -29.40
C ASP A 131 -35.55 7.53 -30.14
N SER A 132 -35.43 7.86 -31.44
CA SER A 132 -36.57 8.06 -32.34
C SER A 132 -37.62 9.06 -31.79
N GLY A 133 -37.15 10.10 -31.10
CA GLY A 133 -37.98 11.16 -30.50
C GLY A 133 -38.53 10.85 -29.11
N ALA A 134 -38.28 9.66 -28.54
CA ALA A 134 -38.64 9.32 -27.17
C ALA A 134 -37.42 9.44 -26.25
N THR A 135 -37.55 10.19 -25.15
CA THR A 135 -36.51 10.35 -24.14
C THR A 135 -36.87 9.58 -22.88
N CYS A 136 -35.90 8.85 -22.33
CA CYS A 136 -35.98 8.20 -21.03
C CYS A 136 -34.85 8.71 -20.13
N THR A 137 -35.16 8.92 -18.86
CA THR A 137 -34.17 9.32 -17.85
C THR A 137 -34.27 8.40 -16.65
N ARG A 138 -33.11 7.96 -16.16
CA ARG A 138 -32.96 7.20 -14.92
C ARG A 138 -31.93 7.88 -14.04
N THR A 139 -32.14 7.87 -12.73
CA THR A 139 -31.18 8.41 -11.77
C THR A 139 -30.79 7.34 -10.76
N VAL A 140 -29.48 7.19 -10.57
CA VAL A 140 -28.88 6.31 -9.58
C VAL A 140 -28.19 7.16 -8.53
N LYS A 141 -28.38 6.81 -7.27
CA LYS A 141 -27.69 7.40 -6.12
C LYS A 141 -26.89 6.32 -5.42
N VAL A 142 -25.59 6.55 -5.29
CA VAL A 142 -24.65 5.66 -4.62
C VAL A 142 -24.02 6.41 -3.45
N VAL A 143 -24.03 5.77 -2.28
CA VAL A 143 -23.30 6.26 -1.10
C VAL A 143 -22.05 5.42 -0.97
N VAL A 144 -20.90 6.07 -0.96
CA VAL A 144 -19.60 5.42 -0.83
C VAL A 144 -18.89 5.91 0.43
N ARG A 145 -18.20 5.01 1.11
CA ARG A 145 -17.17 5.37 2.07
C ARG A 145 -15.86 5.43 1.30
N PHE A 146 -15.20 6.57 1.33
CA PHE A 146 -13.87 6.78 0.79
C PHE A 146 -12.88 6.81 1.95
N ALA A 147 -11.85 5.97 1.90
CA ALA A 147 -10.73 5.99 2.83
C ALA A 147 -9.47 6.40 2.06
N LYS A 148 -8.67 7.29 2.66
CA LYS A 148 -7.33 7.62 2.16
C LYS A 148 -6.29 7.04 3.08
N GLU A 149 -5.18 6.61 2.50
CA GLU A 149 -4.06 6.05 3.23
C GLU A 149 -2.75 6.53 2.61
N ASN A 150 -1.79 6.92 3.45
CA ASN A 150 -0.42 7.11 3.03
C ASN A 150 0.31 5.76 3.15
N VAL A 151 0.74 5.19 2.04
CA VAL A 151 1.45 3.90 1.99
C VAL A 151 2.95 4.08 1.77
N ASN A 152 3.50 5.26 2.06
CA ASN A 152 4.95 5.44 2.02
C ASN A 152 5.66 4.52 3.02
N VAL A 153 6.94 4.25 2.76
CA VAL A 153 7.75 3.29 3.55
C VAL A 153 7.78 3.64 5.04
N TRP A 154 7.69 4.93 5.36
CA TRP A 154 7.74 5.49 6.72
C TRP A 154 6.43 5.36 7.52
N ASN A 155 5.32 4.98 6.90
CA ASN A 155 4.05 4.76 7.59
C ASN A 155 3.86 3.29 7.99
N ASN A 156 4.97 2.64 8.39
CA ASN A 156 5.00 1.25 8.84
C ASN A 156 5.87 1.12 10.10
N VAL A 157 5.73 0.05 10.87
CA VAL A 157 6.72 -0.33 11.88
C VAL A 157 7.97 -0.90 11.20
N ILE A 158 7.75 -1.73 10.18
CA ILE A 158 8.77 -2.35 9.33
C ILE A 158 8.34 -2.23 7.88
N PHE A 159 9.27 -1.81 7.04
CA PHE A 159 9.17 -1.90 5.59
C PHE A 159 10.31 -2.77 5.03
N GLY A 160 9.98 -3.89 4.39
CA GLY A 160 10.93 -4.84 3.84
C GLY A 160 11.00 -4.77 2.32
N GLY A 161 12.22 -4.60 1.79
CA GLY A 161 12.51 -4.63 0.36
C GLY A 161 12.61 -6.06 -0.19
N VAL A 162 13.73 -6.37 -0.84
CA VAL A 162 13.92 -7.58 -1.66
C VAL A 162 14.00 -8.88 -0.85
N GLY A 163 14.38 -8.82 0.43
CA GLY A 163 14.66 -10.00 1.25
C GLY A 163 16.00 -10.65 0.91
N GLN A 164 16.30 -11.79 1.54
CA GLN A 164 17.51 -12.59 1.30
C GLN A 164 17.21 -14.07 1.54
N SER A 165 17.71 -14.96 0.68
CA SER A 165 17.62 -16.43 0.86
C SER A 165 16.19 -16.92 1.12
N GLY A 166 15.22 -16.35 0.39
CA GLY A 166 13.81 -16.74 0.50
C GLY A 166 13.07 -16.13 1.70
N LYS A 167 13.62 -15.10 2.38
CA LYS A 167 12.96 -14.41 3.50
C LYS A 167 13.17 -12.91 3.52
N SER A 168 12.15 -12.14 3.89
CA SER A 168 12.30 -10.70 4.15
C SER A 168 12.79 -10.44 5.58
N ILE A 169 12.27 -11.20 6.55
CA ILE A 169 12.66 -11.13 7.95
C ILE A 169 13.11 -12.53 8.42
N ASN A 170 14.30 -12.58 9.02
CA ASN A 170 14.86 -13.79 9.59
C ASN A 170 14.94 -13.68 11.11
N GLY A 171 13.95 -14.28 11.76
CA GLY A 171 13.88 -14.46 13.20
C GLY A 171 12.71 -13.73 13.84
N ASN A 172 12.49 -14.01 15.11
CA ASN A 172 11.27 -13.59 15.80
C ASN A 172 11.33 -12.13 16.24
N VAL A 173 10.28 -11.36 15.94
CA VAL A 173 10.10 -9.95 16.37
C VAL A 173 8.67 -9.74 16.86
N VAL A 174 8.51 -8.92 17.90
CA VAL A 174 7.19 -8.37 18.25
C VAL A 174 7.03 -7.03 17.54
N MET A 175 6.00 -6.92 16.73
CA MET A 175 5.76 -5.76 15.87
C MET A 175 4.43 -5.11 16.25
N ARG A 176 4.44 -3.83 16.61
CA ARG A 176 3.24 -3.07 16.91
C ARG A 176 3.06 -1.98 15.86
N GLY A 177 2.23 -2.24 14.85
CA GLY A 177 2.00 -1.33 13.74
C GLY A 177 1.89 -2.04 12.39
N SER A 178 1.77 -1.25 11.33
CA SER A 178 1.68 -1.74 9.95
C SER A 178 3.00 -2.34 9.48
N ILE A 179 2.94 -3.47 8.79
CA ILE A 179 4.09 -4.15 8.20
C ILE A 179 3.87 -4.20 6.70
N HIS A 180 4.89 -3.88 5.93
CA HIS A 180 4.84 -3.94 4.47
C HIS A 180 6.11 -4.62 3.94
N LEU A 181 5.96 -5.82 3.40
CA LEU A 181 7.04 -6.60 2.81
C LEU A 181 6.80 -6.73 1.30
N LEU A 182 7.78 -6.37 0.50
CA LEU A 182 7.73 -6.50 -0.96
C LEU A 182 8.14 -7.91 -1.39
N GLY A 183 9.41 -8.28 -1.17
CA GLY A 183 9.96 -9.54 -1.70
C GLY A 183 10.04 -9.54 -3.23
N ASP A 184 10.18 -8.37 -3.86
CA ASP A 184 10.21 -8.20 -5.33
C ASP A 184 11.48 -8.74 -6.00
N GLY A 185 12.50 -9.12 -5.20
CA GLY A 185 13.81 -9.51 -5.71
C GLY A 185 14.58 -8.34 -6.29
N GLU A 186 15.74 -8.64 -6.86
CA GLU A 186 16.68 -7.64 -7.35
C GLU A 186 16.59 -7.44 -8.86
N ASP A 187 16.67 -6.16 -9.24
CA ASP A 187 16.73 -5.72 -10.63
C ASP A 187 18.02 -6.21 -11.30
N TYR A 188 17.88 -6.59 -12.57
CA TYR A 188 18.99 -7.02 -13.40
C TYR A 188 18.87 -6.48 -14.83
N THR A 189 20.01 -6.48 -15.53
CA THR A 189 20.02 -6.19 -16.96
C THR A 189 19.86 -7.50 -17.72
N ASP A 190 18.74 -7.66 -18.39
CA ASP A 190 18.51 -8.73 -19.38
C ASP A 190 19.38 -8.44 -20.62
N VAL A 191 20.51 -9.15 -20.73
CA VAL A 191 21.55 -8.87 -21.75
C VAL A 191 21.21 -9.51 -23.09
N ASP A 192 20.56 -10.66 -23.07
CA ASP A 192 20.26 -11.48 -24.24
C ASP A 192 18.80 -11.35 -24.72
N GLY A 193 17.92 -10.79 -23.88
CA GLY A 193 16.53 -10.45 -24.17
C GLY A 193 15.55 -11.60 -23.93
N ASP A 194 15.89 -12.59 -23.11
CA ASP A 194 15.06 -13.77 -22.85
C ASP A 194 14.03 -13.55 -21.72
N GLY A 195 14.14 -12.45 -20.98
CA GLY A 195 13.28 -12.10 -19.85
C GLY A 195 13.66 -12.78 -18.52
N HIS A 196 14.84 -13.36 -18.43
CA HIS A 196 15.41 -14.03 -17.26
C HIS A 196 16.80 -13.47 -16.92
N TRP A 197 17.28 -13.79 -15.71
CA TRP A 197 18.62 -13.42 -15.28
C TRP A 197 19.55 -14.61 -15.49
N ASP A 198 20.67 -14.37 -16.17
CA ASP A 198 21.65 -15.40 -16.48
C ASP A 198 22.77 -15.42 -15.43
N ASP A 199 22.96 -16.60 -14.83
CA ASP A 199 24.09 -16.82 -13.93
C ASP A 199 25.41 -16.98 -14.72
N ALA A 200 26.55 -16.82 -14.05
CA ALA A 200 27.84 -17.13 -14.65
C ALA A 200 27.91 -18.61 -15.05
N GLU A 201 28.00 -18.89 -16.33
CA GLU A 201 28.29 -20.24 -16.78
C GLU A 201 29.75 -20.63 -16.51
N PRO A 202 29.99 -21.78 -15.85
CA PRO A 202 31.33 -22.20 -15.49
C PRO A 202 32.13 -22.59 -16.74
N TYR A 203 33.40 -22.14 -16.79
CA TYR A 203 34.35 -22.46 -17.85
C TYR A 203 35.67 -22.95 -17.27
N THR A 204 36.44 -23.68 -18.08
CA THR A 204 37.80 -24.12 -17.71
C THR A 204 38.80 -23.06 -18.14
N ASP A 205 39.27 -22.25 -17.18
CA ASP A 205 40.35 -21.28 -17.39
C ASP A 205 41.69 -22.01 -17.61
N LEU A 206 42.02 -22.26 -18.88
CA LEU A 206 43.20 -23.03 -19.28
C LEU A 206 44.49 -22.24 -19.10
N ASN A 207 44.42 -20.91 -19.10
CA ASN A 207 45.59 -20.05 -19.02
C ASN A 207 45.74 -19.32 -17.68
N HIS A 208 44.82 -19.56 -16.74
CA HIS A 208 44.77 -19.01 -15.39
C HIS A 208 44.74 -17.47 -15.34
N ASN A 209 44.09 -16.83 -16.30
CA ASN A 209 43.97 -15.37 -16.36
C ASN A 209 42.69 -14.83 -15.68
N GLY A 210 41.81 -15.71 -15.20
CA GLY A 210 40.55 -15.37 -14.55
C GLY A 210 39.47 -14.83 -15.49
N ARG A 211 39.58 -15.08 -16.80
CA ARG A 211 38.62 -14.69 -17.85
C ARG A 211 38.40 -15.84 -18.81
N TYR A 212 37.23 -15.89 -19.43
CA TYR A 212 36.98 -16.83 -20.52
C TYR A 212 37.72 -16.37 -21.77
N ASP A 213 38.52 -17.26 -22.36
CA ASP A 213 39.15 -17.07 -23.66
C ASP A 213 38.50 -17.93 -24.74
N LEU A 214 38.52 -17.41 -25.98
CA LEU A 214 37.96 -18.13 -27.12
C LEU A 214 38.68 -19.48 -27.32
N GLY A 215 37.95 -20.57 -27.10
CA GLY A 215 38.46 -21.94 -27.20
C GLY A 215 38.53 -22.68 -25.86
N GLU A 216 38.19 -22.02 -24.75
CA GLU A 216 38.04 -22.68 -23.46
C GLU A 216 36.72 -23.49 -23.38
N PRO A 217 36.71 -24.69 -22.78
CA PRO A 217 35.48 -25.42 -22.52
C PRO A 217 34.59 -24.70 -21.51
N TYR A 218 33.29 -24.63 -21.78
CA TYR A 218 32.25 -24.15 -20.85
C TYR A 218 31.11 -25.17 -20.72
N ILE A 219 30.31 -25.03 -19.68
CA ILE A 219 29.10 -25.83 -19.44
C ILE A 219 27.90 -24.92 -19.59
N VAL A 220 27.01 -25.27 -20.52
CA VAL A 220 25.71 -24.61 -20.69
C VAL A 220 24.74 -25.11 -19.63
N VAL A 221 24.26 -24.24 -18.75
CA VAL A 221 23.44 -24.61 -17.58
C VAL A 221 21.94 -24.46 -17.86
N ASP A 222 21.53 -23.46 -18.64
CA ASP A 222 20.13 -23.19 -19.03
C ASP A 222 19.68 -23.93 -20.30
N GLY A 223 20.62 -24.37 -21.14
CA GLY A 223 20.38 -25.16 -22.34
C GLY A 223 20.05 -24.34 -23.59
N ASP A 224 20.38 -23.05 -23.62
CA ASP A 224 20.15 -22.15 -24.76
C ASP A 224 21.15 -22.39 -25.94
N GLY A 225 22.30 -23.01 -25.64
CA GLY A 225 23.35 -23.34 -26.60
C GLY A 225 24.48 -22.31 -26.74
N HIS A 226 24.52 -21.30 -25.88
CA HIS A 226 25.56 -20.27 -25.80
C HIS A 226 26.22 -20.25 -24.42
N ARG A 227 27.26 -19.40 -24.25
CA ARG A 227 27.88 -19.16 -22.95
C ARG A 227 27.43 -17.81 -22.44
N ASP A 228 26.71 -17.79 -21.33
CA ASP A 228 26.31 -16.53 -20.73
C ASP A 228 27.37 -15.98 -19.78
N ALA A 229 27.58 -14.68 -19.91
CA ALA A 229 28.31 -13.91 -18.91
C ALA A 229 27.30 -13.46 -17.88
N GLN A 230 27.64 -13.57 -16.59
CA GLN A 230 26.76 -13.15 -15.49
C GLN A 230 26.14 -11.78 -15.78
N ALA A 231 24.82 -11.76 -15.88
CA ALA A 231 24.09 -10.52 -16.11
C ALA A 231 24.28 -9.58 -14.90
N PRO A 232 24.62 -8.29 -15.13
CA PRO A 232 24.82 -7.36 -14.03
C PRO A 232 23.48 -7.11 -13.33
N PHE A 233 23.52 -7.15 -12.00
CA PHE A 233 22.37 -6.89 -11.13
C PHE A 233 22.74 -5.85 -10.07
N VAL A 234 21.72 -5.30 -9.42
CA VAL A 234 21.89 -4.41 -8.26
C VAL A 234 21.73 -5.23 -7.00
N ASP A 235 22.83 -5.44 -6.27
CA ASP A 235 22.83 -6.13 -4.96
C ASP A 235 22.27 -5.20 -3.87
N VAL A 236 20.94 -5.16 -3.79
CA VAL A 236 20.17 -4.28 -2.93
C VAL A 236 20.24 -4.74 -1.46
N ASN A 237 20.50 -6.02 -1.20
CA ASN A 237 20.60 -6.59 0.15
C ASN A 237 22.04 -6.85 0.63
N GLY A 238 23.05 -6.62 -0.21
CA GLY A 238 24.48 -6.68 0.11
C GLY A 238 25.03 -8.09 0.35
N ASN A 239 24.40 -9.13 -0.20
CA ASN A 239 24.81 -10.52 0.05
C ASN A 239 25.76 -11.09 -1.02
N GLY A 240 26.00 -10.36 -2.11
CA GLY A 240 26.88 -10.73 -3.21
C GLY A 240 26.28 -11.70 -4.22
N THR A 241 24.98 -11.99 -4.16
CA THR A 241 24.25 -12.89 -5.07
C THR A 241 22.91 -12.29 -5.44
N ARG A 242 22.44 -12.51 -6.69
CA ARG A 242 21.13 -12.01 -7.08
C ARG A 242 20.02 -12.79 -6.36
N ASP A 243 19.13 -12.10 -5.67
CA ASP A 243 17.90 -12.69 -5.14
C ASP A 243 16.73 -12.51 -6.13
N PRO A 244 16.07 -13.59 -6.59
CA PRO A 244 14.82 -13.47 -7.34
C PRO A 244 13.67 -13.04 -6.41
N ALA A 245 12.56 -12.61 -7.01
CA ALA A 245 11.33 -12.36 -6.25
C ALA A 245 10.92 -13.59 -5.44
N LEU A 246 10.42 -13.38 -4.23
CA LEU A 246 9.90 -14.46 -3.40
C LEU A 246 8.71 -15.11 -4.11
N THR A 247 8.61 -16.42 -3.97
CA THR A 247 7.54 -17.23 -4.54
C THR A 247 6.59 -17.73 -3.47
N VAL A 248 5.50 -18.38 -3.90
CA VAL A 248 4.55 -19.06 -2.99
C VAL A 248 5.17 -20.14 -2.11
N THR A 249 6.38 -20.63 -2.42
CA THR A 249 7.10 -21.59 -1.59
C THR A 249 8.05 -20.93 -0.60
N ASP A 250 8.40 -19.68 -0.85
CA ASP A 250 9.28 -18.89 0.01
C ASP A 250 8.49 -18.27 1.16
N MET A 251 9.22 -17.83 2.17
CA MET A 251 8.64 -17.38 3.43
C MET A 251 9.09 -15.95 3.69
N ALA A 252 8.22 -14.98 3.42
CA ALA A 252 8.50 -13.58 3.70
C ALA A 252 8.82 -13.34 5.19
N GLU A 253 8.08 -14.01 6.09
CA GLU A 253 8.25 -13.87 7.54
C GLU A 253 7.84 -15.15 8.30
N GLU A 254 8.52 -15.43 9.41
CA GLU A 254 8.15 -16.44 10.40
C GLU A 254 7.87 -15.82 11.77
N ILE A 255 6.62 -15.92 12.21
CA ILE A 255 6.19 -15.47 13.53
C ILE A 255 5.98 -16.69 14.42
N SER A 256 6.87 -16.87 15.39
CA SER A 256 6.84 -18.05 16.28
C SER A 256 7.08 -17.71 17.74
N GLY A 257 6.83 -18.68 18.62
CA GLY A 257 7.04 -18.53 20.06
C GLY A 257 6.18 -17.40 20.64
N THR A 258 6.83 -16.40 21.23
CA THR A 258 6.19 -15.23 21.85
C THR A 258 6.15 -13.99 20.96
N ALA A 259 6.56 -14.10 19.69
CA ALA A 259 6.41 -13.02 18.72
C ALA A 259 4.94 -12.82 18.34
N ASN A 260 4.52 -11.58 18.11
CA ASN A 260 3.20 -11.25 17.61
C ASN A 260 3.20 -9.91 16.87
N VAL A 261 2.19 -9.74 16.01
CA VAL A 261 1.88 -8.46 15.36
C VAL A 261 0.64 -7.88 16.02
N GLY A 262 0.68 -6.63 16.45
CA GLY A 262 -0.46 -5.99 17.12
C GLY A 262 -0.79 -4.59 16.61
N ASN A 263 -2.00 -4.14 16.93
CA ASN A 263 -2.58 -2.87 16.50
C ASN A 263 -2.59 -1.78 17.58
N ASN A 264 -1.78 -1.95 18.63
CA ASN A 264 -1.66 -1.02 19.75
C ASN A 264 -0.29 -1.16 20.43
N TYR A 265 -0.03 -0.35 21.46
CA TYR A 265 1.25 -0.34 22.19
C TYR A 265 1.37 -1.36 23.33
N ASP A 266 0.67 -2.50 23.24
CA ASP A 266 0.80 -3.55 24.24
C ASP A 266 2.26 -4.04 24.38
N GLY A 267 2.71 -4.11 25.63
CA GLY A 267 4.09 -4.43 26.02
C GLY A 267 5.09 -3.27 26.00
N MET A 268 4.71 -2.06 25.57
CA MET A 268 5.63 -0.90 25.52
C MET A 268 6.01 -0.43 26.93
N PRO A 269 7.31 -0.20 27.23
CA PRO A 269 7.74 0.40 28.50
C PRO A 269 7.13 1.79 28.73
N SER A 270 6.74 2.09 29.97
CA SER A 270 6.10 3.38 30.33
C SER A 270 6.97 4.59 29.99
N ASP A 271 8.28 4.47 30.18
CA ASP A 271 9.23 5.56 29.96
C ASP A 271 9.37 5.87 28.46
N LEU A 272 9.37 4.83 27.61
CA LEU A 272 9.31 5.01 26.16
C LEU A 272 7.96 5.59 25.75
N ARG A 273 6.86 5.05 26.30
CA ARG A 273 5.50 5.52 25.99
C ARG A 273 5.29 7.01 26.29
N ALA A 274 5.92 7.52 27.35
CA ALA A 274 5.83 8.93 27.75
C ALA A 274 6.49 9.89 26.74
N LEU A 275 7.40 9.40 25.88
CA LEU A 275 8.11 10.18 24.87
C LEU A 275 7.37 10.22 23.52
N LEU A 276 6.27 9.48 23.38
CA LEU A 276 5.54 9.30 22.11
C LEU A 276 4.15 9.95 22.15
N PRO A 277 3.63 10.40 21.00
CA PRO A 277 2.25 10.83 20.84
C PRO A 277 1.23 9.81 21.37
N ALA A 278 0.02 10.29 21.65
CA ALA A 278 -1.09 9.39 21.94
C ALA A 278 -1.47 8.58 20.69
N LEU A 279 -1.97 7.36 20.91
CA LEU A 279 -2.51 6.56 19.81
C LEU A 279 -3.70 7.31 19.17
N PRO A 280 -3.81 7.31 17.83
CA PRO A 280 -4.97 7.84 17.15
C PRO A 280 -6.26 7.12 17.58
N GLN A 281 -7.36 7.87 17.63
CA GLN A 281 -8.68 7.32 17.94
C GLN A 281 -9.46 7.02 16.66
N VAL A 282 -10.02 5.81 16.58
CA VAL A 282 -10.86 5.36 15.48
C VAL A 282 -12.23 4.93 15.99
N THR A 283 -13.25 5.04 15.14
CA THR A 283 -14.57 4.46 15.44
C THR A 283 -14.62 3.03 14.92
N TRP A 284 -14.72 2.06 15.82
CA TRP A 284 -14.76 0.65 15.51
C TRP A 284 -15.89 -0.03 16.27
N ASN A 285 -16.74 -0.79 15.57
CA ASN A 285 -17.94 -1.43 16.14
C ASN A 285 -18.83 -0.48 17.00
N GLY A 286 -18.93 0.78 16.58
CA GLY A 286 -19.74 1.81 17.26
C GLY A 286 -19.12 2.39 18.53
N ARG A 287 -17.84 2.09 18.83
CA ARG A 287 -17.08 2.61 19.96
C ARG A 287 -15.86 3.39 19.48
N THR A 288 -15.43 4.36 20.29
CA THR A 288 -14.14 5.03 20.08
C THR A 288 -13.05 4.23 20.77
N VAL A 289 -12.04 3.81 20.01
CA VAL A 289 -10.89 3.04 20.50
C VAL A 289 -9.59 3.62 19.97
N ASP A 290 -8.52 3.46 20.75
CA ASP A 290 -7.16 3.79 20.34
C ASP A 290 -6.62 2.69 19.42
N SER A 291 -6.05 3.07 18.27
CA SER A 291 -5.59 2.12 17.24
C SER A 291 -4.40 2.67 16.46
N LEU A 292 -3.45 1.80 16.12
CA LEU A 292 -2.41 2.10 15.14
C LEU A 292 -2.94 2.04 13.70
N SER A 293 -4.17 1.55 13.49
CA SER A 293 -4.74 1.24 12.18
C SER A 293 -3.85 0.30 11.37
N ALA A 294 -3.21 -0.62 12.08
CA ALA A 294 -2.16 -1.50 11.60
C ALA A 294 -2.68 -2.47 10.54
N LYS A 295 -1.90 -2.59 9.47
CA LYS A 295 -2.14 -3.54 8.37
C LYS A 295 -0.92 -4.42 8.12
N LEU A 296 -1.14 -5.68 7.78
CA LEU A 296 -0.09 -6.56 7.27
C LEU A 296 -0.20 -6.64 5.76
N ARG A 297 0.83 -6.19 5.04
CA ARG A 297 0.97 -6.30 3.59
C ARG A 297 2.20 -7.12 3.25
N VAL A 298 2.00 -8.16 2.47
CA VAL A 298 3.09 -8.99 1.94
C VAL A 298 2.78 -9.26 0.47
N LYS A 299 3.60 -8.69 -0.40
CA LYS A 299 3.43 -8.78 -1.85
C LYS A 299 3.87 -10.14 -2.37
N HIS A 300 5.05 -10.60 -1.95
CA HIS A 300 5.61 -11.91 -2.28
C HIS A 300 6.10 -12.66 -1.04
N GLY A 301 5.90 -13.98 -1.01
CA GLY A 301 6.26 -14.89 0.08
C GLY A 301 5.15 -15.11 1.11
N LYS A 302 5.20 -16.28 1.77
CA LYS A 302 4.24 -16.66 2.83
C LYS A 302 4.57 -16.04 4.17
N VAL A 303 3.53 -15.86 5.00
CA VAL A 303 3.67 -15.57 6.43
C VAL A 303 3.39 -16.82 7.24
N ASN A 304 4.42 -17.39 7.86
CA ASN A 304 4.27 -18.55 8.73
C ASN A 304 3.97 -18.13 10.17
N ILE A 305 2.93 -18.73 10.76
CA ILE A 305 2.56 -18.49 12.16
C ILE A 305 2.58 -19.81 12.91
N SER A 306 3.36 -19.87 14.00
CA SER A 306 3.60 -21.07 14.79
C SER A 306 3.64 -20.77 16.30
N GLY A 307 3.54 -21.82 17.13
CA GLY A 307 3.58 -21.67 18.59
C GLY A 307 2.37 -20.90 19.13
N SER A 308 2.62 -19.86 19.94
CA SER A 308 1.60 -18.95 20.49
C SER A 308 1.50 -17.62 19.74
N ALA A 309 2.19 -17.47 18.62
CA ALA A 309 2.21 -16.25 17.83
C ALA A 309 0.85 -15.93 17.20
N THR A 310 0.60 -14.63 17.01
CA THR A 310 -0.63 -14.09 16.44
C THR A 310 -0.34 -12.90 15.51
N VAL A 311 -1.22 -12.72 14.52
CA VAL A 311 -1.32 -11.49 13.72
C VAL A 311 -2.64 -10.81 14.09
N GLY A 312 -2.55 -9.70 14.81
CA GLY A 312 -3.67 -9.16 15.59
C GLY A 312 -3.99 -10.05 16.79
N ASP A 313 -4.92 -9.58 17.63
CA ASP A 313 -5.43 -10.36 18.76
C ASP A 313 -6.97 -10.40 18.74
N PRO A 314 -7.61 -11.37 19.43
CA PRO A 314 -9.06 -11.42 19.56
C PRO A 314 -9.62 -10.12 20.14
N ASP A 315 -10.79 -9.69 19.64
CA ASP A 315 -11.51 -8.55 20.20
C ASP A 315 -11.84 -8.75 21.67
N VAL A 316 -11.44 -7.80 22.51
CA VAL A 316 -11.77 -7.78 23.94
C VAL A 316 -12.86 -6.73 24.17
N SER A 317 -14.09 -7.21 24.40
CA SER A 317 -15.23 -6.32 24.62
C SER A 317 -15.00 -5.37 25.80
N GLY A 318 -15.16 -4.07 25.55
CA GLY A 318 -14.97 -3.01 26.54
C GLY A 318 -13.54 -2.48 26.62
N SER A 319 -12.61 -3.02 25.82
CA SER A 319 -11.27 -2.46 25.66
C SER A 319 -11.31 -1.03 25.12
N THR A 320 -10.37 -0.21 25.58
CA THR A 320 -10.13 1.15 25.06
C THR A 320 -9.19 1.15 23.86
N THR A 321 -8.47 0.06 23.61
CA THR A 321 -7.60 -0.14 22.43
C THR A 321 -8.17 -1.20 21.50
N LYS A 322 -7.89 -1.10 20.21
CA LYS A 322 -8.24 -2.13 19.21
C LYS A 322 -7.19 -3.26 19.21
N GLN A 323 -7.65 -4.52 19.17
CA GLN A 323 -6.79 -5.70 19.11
C GLN A 323 -6.59 -6.23 17.69
N THR A 324 -7.67 -6.32 16.91
CA THR A 324 -7.63 -6.87 15.55
C THR A 324 -6.84 -5.95 14.62
N MET A 325 -6.16 -6.53 13.64
CA MET A 325 -5.59 -5.75 12.52
C MET A 325 -6.71 -5.08 11.73
N ASP A 326 -6.45 -3.90 11.17
CA ASP A 326 -7.38 -3.21 10.26
C ASP A 326 -7.45 -3.91 8.89
N GLY A 327 -6.41 -4.67 8.53
CA GLY A 327 -6.41 -5.50 7.34
C GLY A 327 -5.18 -6.39 7.23
N THR A 328 -5.33 -7.53 6.56
CA THR A 328 -4.22 -8.35 6.10
C THR A 328 -4.35 -8.60 4.60
N TYR A 329 -3.22 -8.51 3.89
CA TYR A 329 -3.10 -8.54 2.44
C TYR A 329 -1.84 -9.32 2.09
N VAL A 330 -1.95 -10.64 1.97
CA VAL A 330 -0.81 -11.56 1.82
C VAL A 330 -1.07 -12.43 0.58
N SER A 331 -0.39 -12.13 -0.52
CA SER A 331 -0.63 -12.79 -1.82
C SER A 331 -0.47 -14.31 -1.76
N ASP A 332 0.58 -14.78 -1.08
CA ASP A 332 0.94 -16.19 -1.06
C ASP A 332 0.36 -16.95 0.15
N GLY A 333 -0.44 -16.25 0.95
CA GLY A 333 -1.18 -16.77 2.08
C GLY A 333 -0.37 -17.01 3.36
N PHE A 334 -1.03 -17.68 4.32
CA PHE A 334 -0.50 -17.96 5.64
C PHE A 334 -0.15 -19.45 5.79
N GLY A 335 0.97 -19.74 6.44
CA GLY A 335 1.42 -21.10 6.75
C GLY A 335 1.82 -21.29 8.21
N GLY A 336 2.64 -22.30 8.49
CA GLY A 336 3.00 -22.69 9.86
C GLY A 336 1.92 -23.48 10.59
N ASN A 337 2.23 -23.92 11.81
CA ASN A 337 1.35 -24.83 12.56
C ASN A 337 0.03 -24.19 13.02
N LYS A 338 -0.03 -22.86 13.05
CA LYS A 338 -1.26 -22.10 13.35
C LYS A 338 -1.89 -21.53 12.08
N GLY A 339 -1.07 -20.97 11.18
CA GLY A 339 -1.55 -20.33 9.96
C GLY A 339 -2.69 -19.36 10.21
N THR A 340 -3.72 -19.42 9.37
CA THR A 340 -4.88 -18.52 9.40
C THR A 340 -5.68 -18.56 10.72
N SER A 341 -5.57 -19.62 11.53
CA SER A 341 -6.28 -19.71 12.82
C SER A 341 -5.77 -18.71 13.87
N SER A 342 -4.58 -18.14 13.66
CA SER A 342 -3.96 -17.11 14.49
C SER A 342 -3.97 -15.73 13.83
N VAL A 343 -4.81 -15.52 12.81
CA VAL A 343 -4.98 -14.22 12.14
C VAL A 343 -6.30 -13.59 12.56
N TYR A 344 -6.21 -12.44 13.24
CA TYR A 344 -7.34 -11.65 13.72
C TYR A 344 -7.35 -10.30 13.01
N SER A 345 -8.12 -10.21 11.91
CA SER A 345 -8.17 -9.05 11.04
C SER A 345 -9.59 -8.74 10.60
N ASP A 346 -9.90 -7.45 10.45
CA ASP A 346 -11.23 -6.97 10.08
C ASP A 346 -11.64 -7.42 8.66
N ASN A 347 -10.68 -7.68 7.76
CA ASN A 347 -10.93 -8.19 6.40
C ASN A 347 -10.69 -9.70 6.26
N GLY A 348 -10.47 -10.43 7.36
CA GLY A 348 -10.07 -11.83 7.32
C GLY A 348 -8.62 -12.03 6.86
N CYS A 349 -8.33 -13.16 6.22
CA CYS A 349 -6.97 -13.60 5.87
C CYS A 349 -6.82 -14.09 4.41
N SER A 350 -7.80 -13.77 3.56
CA SER A 350 -7.88 -14.31 2.18
C SER A 350 -7.57 -13.28 1.10
N ASN A 351 -7.36 -12.02 1.47
CA ASN A 351 -7.05 -10.98 0.49
C ASN A 351 -5.56 -11.06 0.15
N GLY A 352 -5.24 -11.02 -1.14
CA GLY A 352 -3.87 -10.80 -1.61
C GLY A 352 -3.44 -9.35 -1.42
N TYR A 353 -2.21 -9.04 -1.83
CA TYR A 353 -1.67 -7.69 -1.82
C TYR A 353 -2.63 -6.69 -2.49
N ASP A 354 -2.94 -5.59 -1.81
CA ASP A 354 -3.97 -4.63 -2.20
C ASP A 354 -3.43 -3.43 -2.99
N LEU A 355 -2.12 -3.35 -3.17
CA LEU A 355 -1.46 -2.29 -3.94
C LEU A 355 -1.06 -2.85 -5.31
N GLY A 356 -1.16 -2.03 -6.36
CA GLY A 356 -0.65 -2.42 -7.67
C GLY A 356 0.88 -2.47 -7.68
N ASP A 357 1.44 -3.17 -8.68
CA ASP A 357 2.88 -3.17 -8.93
C ASP A 357 3.40 -1.75 -9.25
N GLY A 358 4.59 -1.41 -8.76
CA GLY A 358 5.23 -0.10 -8.95
C GLY A 358 4.58 1.07 -8.21
N ILE A 359 3.61 0.81 -7.31
CA ILE A 359 3.03 1.87 -6.46
C ILE A 359 3.93 2.19 -5.27
N VAL A 360 4.57 1.18 -4.69
CA VAL A 360 5.49 1.32 -3.57
C VAL A 360 6.67 0.38 -3.82
N ASP A 361 7.86 0.96 -3.94
CA ASP A 361 9.11 0.25 -4.16
C ASP A 361 10.10 0.57 -3.02
N MET A 362 11.07 -0.31 -2.82
CA MET A 362 12.19 -0.04 -1.91
C MET A 362 13.00 1.14 -2.46
N PRO A 363 13.18 2.24 -1.70
CA PRO A 363 14.13 3.27 -2.11
C PRO A 363 15.51 2.63 -2.25
N VAL A 364 16.24 2.86 -3.32
CA VAL A 364 17.64 2.43 -3.47
C VAL A 364 18.52 3.68 -3.42
N ILE A 365 19.55 3.69 -2.56
CA ILE A 365 20.31 4.92 -2.26
C ILE A 365 21.73 4.95 -2.83
N ASP A 366 22.28 3.79 -3.14
CA ASP A 366 23.66 3.58 -3.59
C ASP A 366 23.77 3.21 -5.08
N ASN A 367 22.63 2.96 -5.73
CA ASN A 367 22.49 2.76 -7.17
C ASN A 367 21.38 3.67 -7.74
N GLY A 368 21.39 3.87 -9.05
CA GLY A 368 20.39 4.66 -9.77
C GLY A 368 20.55 6.18 -9.62
N SER A 369 20.45 6.91 -10.72
CA SER A 369 20.51 8.38 -10.67
C SER A 369 19.25 8.98 -10.06
N VAL A 370 19.40 10.00 -9.21
CA VAL A 370 18.28 10.78 -8.67
C VAL A 370 18.30 12.19 -9.23
N THR A 371 17.12 12.74 -9.54
CA THR A 371 16.98 14.16 -9.92
C THR A 371 16.32 14.91 -8.76
N VAL A 372 17.02 15.90 -8.22
CA VAL A 372 16.51 16.79 -7.17
C VAL A 372 16.66 18.22 -7.66
N ASP A 373 15.56 18.98 -7.68
CA ASP A 373 15.51 20.37 -8.14
C ASP A 373 16.17 20.60 -9.52
N GLY A 374 16.00 19.65 -10.44
CA GLY A 374 16.56 19.70 -11.79
C GLY A 374 18.04 19.34 -11.90
N THR A 375 18.71 19.03 -10.78
CA THR A 375 20.10 18.54 -10.77
C THR A 375 20.10 17.02 -10.68
N ILE A 376 20.87 16.37 -11.57
CA ILE A 376 21.04 14.92 -11.58
C ILE A 376 22.26 14.56 -10.71
N TYR A 377 22.04 13.65 -9.77
CA TYR A 377 23.08 13.03 -8.95
C TYR A 377 23.20 11.57 -9.34
N SER A 378 24.41 11.00 -9.27
CA SER A 378 24.65 9.62 -9.69
C SER A 378 23.92 8.59 -8.81
N THR A 379 23.71 8.91 -7.54
CA THR A 379 23.04 8.10 -6.52
C THR A 379 22.40 9.03 -5.47
N TYR A 380 21.49 8.52 -4.64
CA TYR A 380 20.95 9.30 -3.53
C TYR A 380 22.02 9.64 -2.48
N LEU A 381 22.95 8.73 -2.20
CA LEU A 381 24.13 8.98 -1.35
C LEU A 381 25.01 10.11 -1.90
N ASN A 382 25.16 10.21 -3.23
CA ASN A 382 25.87 11.30 -3.86
C ASN A 382 25.14 12.64 -3.67
N TYR A 383 23.81 12.65 -3.78
CA TYR A 383 23.00 13.82 -3.43
C TYR A 383 23.21 14.24 -1.96
N LEU A 384 23.15 13.30 -1.02
CA LEU A 384 23.29 13.58 0.41
C LEU A 384 24.69 14.12 0.73
N SER A 385 25.76 13.50 0.24
CA SER A 385 27.14 13.96 0.49
C SER A 385 27.40 15.38 -0.03
N GLN A 386 26.78 15.78 -1.15
CA GLN A 386 26.88 17.14 -1.67
C GLN A 386 25.98 18.15 -0.93
N ASN A 387 24.98 17.69 -0.19
CA ASN A 387 23.98 18.51 0.50
C ASN A 387 23.96 18.39 2.03
N ALA A 388 25.04 17.86 2.62
CA ALA A 388 25.21 17.67 4.06
C ALA A 388 26.47 18.36 4.61
N LEU A 389 26.61 18.38 5.94
CA LEU A 389 27.91 18.51 6.61
C LEU A 389 28.66 17.20 6.43
N VAL A 390 29.86 17.23 5.84
CA VAL A 390 30.69 16.02 5.64
C VAL A 390 31.72 15.88 6.75
N TYR A 391 31.76 14.71 7.40
CA TYR A 391 32.78 14.29 8.34
C TYR A 391 33.57 13.11 7.76
N ASN A 392 34.90 13.25 7.69
CA ASN A 392 35.76 12.25 7.10
C ASN A 392 36.28 11.27 8.16
N GLY A 393 36.08 9.98 7.93
CA GLY A 393 36.46 8.89 8.84
C GLY A 393 35.30 8.41 9.72
N ASP A 394 35.62 7.56 10.69
CA ASP A 394 34.64 6.95 11.59
C ASP A 394 34.16 7.94 12.66
N LEU A 395 32.86 7.99 12.90
CA LEU A 395 32.23 8.85 13.89
C LEU A 395 31.80 8.04 15.12
N ASN A 396 32.53 8.21 16.22
CA ASN A 396 32.21 7.54 17.50
C ASN A 396 31.49 8.51 18.45
N ILE A 397 30.19 8.31 18.64
CA ILE A 397 29.31 9.12 19.48
C ILE A 397 29.15 8.42 20.83
N ASN A 398 29.88 8.89 21.83
CA ASN A 398 29.95 8.22 23.13
C ASN A 398 29.45 9.09 24.29
N ASN A 399 28.57 8.54 25.12
CA ASN A 399 28.34 9.09 26.45
C ASN A 399 29.65 9.04 27.26
N GLY A 400 30.06 10.16 27.83
CA GLY A 400 31.33 10.33 28.53
C GLY A 400 32.39 11.10 27.72
N THR A 401 32.25 11.18 26.40
CA THR A 401 33.21 11.87 25.52
C THR A 401 32.54 12.99 24.76
N ALA A 402 32.83 14.23 25.17
CA ALA A 402 32.27 15.39 24.49
C ALA A 402 32.85 15.55 23.08
N MET A 403 32.00 15.93 22.13
CA MET A 403 32.35 16.14 20.73
C MET A 403 31.47 17.24 20.14
N THR A 404 31.98 17.99 19.18
CA THR A 404 31.16 18.91 18.37
C THR A 404 31.70 18.98 16.96
N ILE A 405 30.80 18.80 15.99
CA ILE A 405 31.04 18.91 14.56
C ILE A 405 29.92 19.81 14.02
N SER A 406 30.28 20.86 13.30
CA SER A 406 29.30 21.84 12.81
C SER A 406 29.69 22.41 11.47
N GLY A 407 28.69 22.63 10.62
CA GLY A 407 28.83 23.34 9.36
C GLY A 407 27.50 23.95 8.91
N PRO A 408 27.46 24.56 7.72
CA PRO A 408 26.29 25.29 7.25
C PRO A 408 25.08 24.39 6.94
N LYS A 409 25.29 23.10 6.67
CA LYS A 409 24.25 22.14 6.26
C LYS A 409 23.85 21.15 7.36
N GLY A 410 24.54 21.18 8.49
CA GLY A 410 24.24 20.31 9.62
C GLY A 410 25.20 20.49 10.78
N SER A 411 24.84 19.93 11.93
CA SER A 411 25.68 19.91 13.12
C SER A 411 25.30 18.73 14.01
N ILE A 412 26.29 18.27 14.77
CA ILE A 412 26.14 17.31 15.85
C ILE A 412 27.05 17.73 17.00
N SER A 413 26.51 17.74 18.21
CA SER A 413 27.25 18.00 19.44
C SER A 413 26.79 17.04 20.51
N ILE A 414 27.69 16.49 21.29
CA ILE A 414 27.39 15.67 22.46
C ILE A 414 28.25 16.15 23.63
N ASP A 415 27.65 16.30 24.80
CA ASP A 415 28.39 16.59 26.03
C ASP A 415 28.86 15.31 26.73
N SER A 416 29.71 15.47 27.76
CA SER A 416 30.21 14.32 28.53
C SER A 416 29.13 13.60 29.36
N SER A 417 27.90 14.14 29.42
CA SER A 417 26.76 13.50 30.11
C SER A 417 25.87 12.70 29.15
N GLY A 418 26.17 12.70 27.85
CA GLY A 418 25.38 12.02 26.83
C GLY A 418 24.20 12.84 26.30
N ASN A 419 24.14 14.15 26.55
CA ASN A 419 23.16 15.00 25.89
C ASN A 419 23.67 15.37 24.49
N MET A 420 22.99 14.86 23.46
CA MET A 420 23.30 15.13 22.07
C MET A 420 22.35 16.18 21.50
N THR A 421 22.85 17.11 20.70
CA THR A 421 22.06 18.00 19.84
C THR A 421 22.44 17.75 18.40
N ILE A 422 21.45 17.59 17.53
CA ILE A 422 21.65 17.37 16.10
C ILE A 422 20.73 18.27 15.28
N SER A 423 21.24 18.75 14.15
CA SER A 423 20.47 19.54 13.18
C SER A 423 20.93 19.24 11.76
N GLY A 424 20.00 19.24 10.80
CA GLY A 424 20.33 19.07 9.38
C GLY A 424 20.87 17.67 9.07
N ILE A 425 21.71 17.56 8.04
CA ILE A 425 22.27 16.27 7.60
C ILE A 425 23.76 16.25 7.89
N VAL A 426 24.25 15.19 8.55
CA VAL A 426 25.67 14.91 8.77
C VAL A 426 26.03 13.63 8.04
N TYR A 427 26.83 13.75 6.98
CA TYR A 427 27.34 12.65 6.18
C TYR A 427 28.72 12.23 6.67
N VAL A 428 28.84 11.00 7.12
CA VAL A 428 30.06 10.38 7.65
C VAL A 428 30.62 9.43 6.60
N THR A 429 31.90 9.59 6.23
CA THR A 429 32.49 8.74 5.18
C THR A 429 32.91 7.36 5.68
N GLY A 430 33.09 7.18 6.99
CA GLY A 430 33.39 5.92 7.66
C GLY A 430 32.17 5.34 8.40
N ASP A 431 32.40 4.48 9.37
CA ASP A 431 31.33 3.91 10.21
C ASP A 431 30.83 4.91 11.25
N ILE A 432 29.61 4.71 11.74
CA ILE A 432 29.05 5.46 12.87
C ILE A 432 28.87 4.50 14.04
N SER A 433 29.27 4.89 15.24
CA SER A 433 28.99 4.10 16.45
C SER A 433 28.37 4.95 17.56
N PHE A 434 27.41 4.37 18.26
CA PHE A 434 26.81 4.92 19.46
C PHE A 434 27.12 4.03 20.66
N GLY A 435 27.63 4.64 21.73
CA GLY A 435 28.03 3.89 22.91
C GLY A 435 28.39 4.75 24.11
N PRO A 436 29.16 4.19 25.06
CA PRO A 436 29.46 2.76 25.20
C PRO A 436 28.21 1.92 25.58
N GLY A 437 28.36 0.59 25.59
CA GLY A 437 27.32 -0.36 26.02
C GLY A 437 26.61 0.02 27.32
N LYS A 438 25.28 -0.11 27.38
CA LYS A 438 24.42 0.23 28.54
C LYS A 438 24.48 1.69 29.02
N SER A 439 25.08 2.58 28.24
CA SER A 439 24.94 4.02 28.48
C SER A 439 23.63 4.52 27.86
N ARG A 440 23.35 5.82 28.04
CA ARG A 440 22.20 6.48 27.45
C ARG A 440 22.60 7.77 26.77
N ILE A 441 22.19 7.93 25.52
CA ILE A 441 22.31 9.19 24.79
C ILE A 441 20.91 9.79 24.68
N ILE A 442 20.77 11.03 25.13
CA ILE A 442 19.54 11.81 25.06
C ILE A 442 19.72 12.82 23.93
N TYR A 443 19.01 12.63 22.82
CA TYR A 443 19.15 13.49 21.66
C TYR A 443 18.10 14.60 21.62
N GLN A 444 18.47 15.75 21.09
CA GLN A 444 17.62 16.91 20.91
C GLN A 444 17.77 17.48 19.48
N GLY A 445 16.66 17.98 18.93
CA GLY A 445 16.63 18.61 17.61
C GLY A 445 16.22 17.67 16.49
N ASN A 446 16.36 18.14 15.25
CA ASN A 446 15.92 17.43 14.05
C ASN A 446 17.09 17.27 13.08
N GLY A 447 17.59 16.05 12.94
CA GLY A 447 18.67 15.78 12.00
C GLY A 447 18.90 14.31 11.70
N THR A 448 19.75 14.08 10.71
CA THR A 448 20.01 12.77 10.12
C THR A 448 21.51 12.51 10.07
N LEU A 449 21.92 11.35 10.53
CA LEU A 449 23.25 10.82 10.28
C LEU A 449 23.20 9.88 9.08
N VAL A 450 24.16 10.05 8.17
CA VAL A 450 24.26 9.30 6.92
C VAL A 450 25.64 8.67 6.83
N THR A 451 25.72 7.41 6.47
CA THR A 451 26.99 6.75 6.12
C THR A 451 26.77 5.80 4.93
N PRO A 452 27.72 5.69 3.99
CA PRO A 452 27.69 4.61 3.00
C PRO A 452 28.06 3.25 3.62
N ASN A 453 28.55 3.22 4.86
CA ASN A 453 28.99 2.02 5.56
C ASN A 453 27.96 1.59 6.62
N SER A 454 28.44 1.14 7.78
CA SER A 454 27.61 0.62 8.87
C SER A 454 27.37 1.64 9.99
N THR A 455 26.25 1.47 10.69
CA THR A 455 26.03 2.10 12.00
C THR A 455 25.85 1.05 13.09
N ASP A 456 26.57 1.19 14.20
CA ASP A 456 26.48 0.34 15.38
C ASP A 456 25.84 1.09 16.55
N VAL A 457 24.77 0.53 17.13
CA VAL A 457 24.04 1.11 18.26
C VAL A 457 24.12 0.20 19.48
N HIS A 458 24.96 0.59 20.45
CA HIS A 458 25.23 -0.17 21.67
C HIS A 458 24.59 0.44 22.94
N CYS A 459 23.89 1.57 22.84
CA CYS A 459 23.33 2.29 23.97
C CYS A 459 21.85 2.63 23.78
N ASP A 460 21.21 3.13 24.85
CA ASP A 460 19.90 3.76 24.69
C ASP A 460 20.05 5.03 23.84
N LEU A 461 19.10 5.27 22.94
CA LEU A 461 19.07 6.45 22.09
C LEU A 461 17.66 7.02 22.06
N VAL A 462 17.40 7.98 22.94
CA VAL A 462 16.04 8.47 23.26
C VAL A 462 15.95 9.99 23.08
N PRO A 463 14.78 10.52 22.68
CA PRO A 463 14.56 11.96 22.56
C PRO A 463 14.60 12.62 23.93
N LYS A 464 14.98 13.89 23.95
CA LYS A 464 14.97 14.72 25.17
C LYS A 464 13.56 15.11 25.62
N THR A 465 12.68 15.40 24.66
CA THR A 465 11.32 15.89 24.89
C THR A 465 10.29 14.91 24.35
N ASN A 466 10.02 14.91 23.04
CA ASN A 466 9.13 13.95 22.40
C ASN A 466 9.57 13.62 20.97
N PHE A 467 9.31 12.38 20.57
CA PHE A 467 9.56 11.88 19.23
C PHE A 467 8.23 11.65 18.52
N PRO A 468 8.01 12.17 17.28
CA PRO A 468 8.97 12.81 16.39
C PRO A 468 8.71 14.32 16.19
N HIS A 469 7.99 15.00 17.09
CA HIS A 469 7.59 16.40 16.85
C HIS A 469 8.71 17.40 17.13
N ASN A 470 9.37 17.28 18.29
CA ASN A 470 10.42 18.22 18.69
C ASN A 470 11.81 17.64 18.49
N ASP A 471 11.98 16.35 18.81
CA ASP A 471 13.26 15.66 18.73
C ASP A 471 13.13 14.44 17.81
N THR A 472 13.86 14.47 16.70
CA THR A 472 13.84 13.42 15.67
C THR A 472 15.23 13.15 15.16
N LEU A 473 15.66 11.90 15.30
CA LEU A 473 16.93 11.41 14.79
C LEU A 473 16.69 10.40 13.66
N GLY A 474 17.34 10.63 12.53
CA GLY A 474 17.37 9.72 11.39
C GLY A 474 18.73 9.05 11.25
N LEU A 475 18.73 7.77 10.88
CA LEU A 475 19.92 7.02 10.49
C LEU A 475 19.72 6.49 9.07
N ILE A 476 20.70 6.76 8.19
CA ILE A 476 20.74 6.25 6.82
C ILE A 476 22.08 5.52 6.64
N CYS A 477 22.03 4.23 6.34
CA CYS A 477 23.21 3.40 6.09
C CYS A 477 23.17 2.79 4.69
N GLY A 478 24.28 2.85 3.98
CA GLY A 478 24.50 2.13 2.72
C GLY A 478 24.79 0.63 2.91
N ASP A 479 25.30 0.23 4.07
CA ASP A 479 25.46 -1.17 4.42
C ASP A 479 24.39 -1.63 5.42
N LYS A 480 24.73 -1.67 6.72
CA LYS A 480 23.85 -2.21 7.76
C LYS A 480 23.73 -1.33 8.99
N ILE A 481 22.63 -1.50 9.71
CA ILE A 481 22.52 -1.01 11.10
C ILE A 481 22.54 -2.20 12.04
N ASN A 482 23.52 -2.21 12.94
CA ASN A 482 23.66 -3.20 14.00
C ASN A 482 23.08 -2.64 15.30
N LEU A 483 21.99 -3.23 15.75
CA LEU A 483 21.30 -2.88 16.99
C LEU A 483 21.63 -3.93 18.05
N ALA A 484 22.18 -3.47 19.18
CA ALA A 484 22.39 -4.29 20.36
C ALA A 484 23.24 -5.56 20.14
N THR A 485 24.24 -5.49 19.25
CA THR A 485 25.10 -6.64 18.87
C THR A 485 26.27 -6.88 19.84
N GLY A 486 26.64 -5.88 20.63
CA GLY A 486 27.77 -5.93 21.56
C GLY A 486 27.45 -6.74 22.82
N SER A 487 28.46 -7.18 23.56
CA SER A 487 28.27 -7.93 24.81
C SER A 487 27.57 -7.07 25.87
N GLY A 488 26.51 -7.61 26.50
CA GLY A 488 25.72 -6.88 27.51
C GLY A 488 24.65 -5.92 26.99
N ASP A 489 24.54 -5.66 25.68
CA ASP A 489 23.56 -4.72 25.08
C ASP A 489 22.08 -5.17 25.13
N ALA A 490 21.67 -6.03 26.06
CA ALA A 490 20.26 -6.40 26.17
C ALA A 490 19.45 -5.26 26.82
N HIS A 491 18.16 -5.18 26.45
CA HIS A 491 17.17 -4.25 26.97
C HIS A 491 17.44 -2.76 26.66
N LEU A 492 18.00 -2.47 25.48
CA LEU A 492 18.17 -1.09 25.04
C LEU A 492 16.83 -0.49 24.65
N THR A 493 16.67 0.81 24.88
CA THR A 493 15.50 1.62 24.50
C THR A 493 15.90 2.65 23.46
N MET A 494 15.16 2.69 22.35
CA MET A 494 15.44 3.56 21.22
C MET A 494 14.15 4.20 20.69
N ALA A 495 14.22 5.44 20.22
CA ALA A 495 13.18 6.02 19.37
C ALA A 495 13.85 6.73 18.19
N ILE A 496 13.80 6.18 16.97
CA ILE A 496 14.64 6.60 15.84
C ILE A 496 13.94 6.25 14.52
N ALA A 497 14.18 7.04 13.46
CA ALA A 497 13.89 6.65 12.07
C ALA A 497 15.11 5.97 11.45
N MET A 498 14.98 4.73 10.99
CA MET A 498 16.11 3.93 10.52
C MET A 498 15.93 3.47 9.07
N TYR A 499 16.95 3.71 8.26
CA TYR A 499 17.07 3.20 6.91
C TYR A 499 18.43 2.48 6.76
N ALA A 500 18.41 1.23 6.31
CA ALA A 500 19.60 0.52 5.86
C ALA A 500 19.35 -0.06 4.47
N GLN A 501 20.22 0.25 3.50
CA GLN A 501 20.10 -0.29 2.16
C GLN A 501 20.17 -1.83 2.20
N HIS A 502 21.21 -2.42 2.79
CA HIS A 502 21.37 -3.87 2.79
C HIS A 502 20.56 -4.55 3.89
N LYS A 503 20.89 -4.29 5.16
CA LYS A 503 20.23 -5.03 6.25
C LYS A 503 20.22 -4.37 7.61
N ILE A 504 19.27 -4.81 8.44
CA ILE A 504 19.21 -4.49 9.86
C ILE A 504 19.48 -5.75 10.66
N VAL A 505 20.39 -5.66 11.63
CA VAL A 505 20.67 -6.74 12.56
C VAL A 505 20.26 -6.30 13.96
N CYS A 506 19.37 -7.03 14.62
CA CYS A 506 19.10 -6.85 16.05
C CYS A 506 19.36 -8.15 16.79
N ALA A 507 20.46 -8.21 17.53
CA ALA A 507 20.90 -9.47 18.15
C ALA A 507 20.21 -9.76 19.49
N LYS A 508 19.58 -8.76 20.12
CA LYS A 508 19.11 -8.84 21.51
C LYS A 508 17.75 -8.16 21.69
N GLN A 509 17.05 -8.61 22.73
CA GLN A 509 15.80 -8.00 23.17
C GLN A 509 16.00 -6.50 23.43
N SER A 510 15.32 -5.65 22.67
CA SER A 510 15.34 -4.19 22.79
C SER A 510 13.95 -3.63 22.50
N ASP A 511 13.68 -2.42 22.98
CA ASP A 511 12.43 -1.68 22.76
C ASP A 511 12.68 -0.49 21.84
N ILE A 512 12.10 -0.54 20.65
CA ILE A 512 12.39 0.43 19.58
C ILE A 512 11.09 1.09 19.14
N ALA A 513 11.04 2.41 19.17
CA ALA A 513 9.94 3.18 18.60
C ALA A 513 10.36 3.88 17.29
N GLY A 514 9.47 3.90 16.31
CA GLY A 514 9.69 4.55 15.02
C GLY A 514 9.40 3.61 13.86
N THR A 515 10.19 3.73 12.81
CA THR A 515 10.06 2.92 11.59
C THR A 515 11.44 2.47 11.15
N ILE A 516 11.53 1.20 10.77
CA ILE A 516 12.71 0.61 10.19
C ILE A 516 12.42 0.25 8.74
N VAL A 517 13.27 0.72 7.82
CA VAL A 517 13.22 0.44 6.38
C VAL A 517 14.52 -0.24 6.00
N ALA A 518 14.43 -1.44 5.41
CA ALA A 518 15.60 -2.17 4.93
C ALA A 518 15.25 -3.24 3.92
N SER A 519 16.25 -3.68 3.15
CA SER A 519 16.10 -4.78 2.21
C SER A 519 15.94 -6.13 2.92
N TYR A 520 16.65 -6.33 4.02
CA TYR A 520 16.60 -7.58 4.80
C TYR A 520 16.77 -7.35 6.31
N TYR A 521 16.20 -8.25 7.11
CA TYR A 521 16.24 -8.18 8.58
C TYR A 521 16.77 -9.48 9.20
N GLU A 522 17.75 -9.35 10.09
CA GLU A 522 18.25 -10.42 10.95
C GLU A 522 17.90 -10.10 12.41
N MET A 523 16.99 -10.87 12.99
CA MET A 523 16.40 -10.55 14.28
C MET A 523 16.56 -11.72 15.25
N SER A 524 17.06 -11.44 16.44
CA SER A 524 17.33 -12.46 17.45
C SER A 524 16.88 -11.99 18.83
N ASN A 525 16.47 -12.96 19.66
CA ASN A 525 16.01 -12.71 21.03
C ASN A 525 14.80 -11.76 21.14
N VAL A 526 13.91 -11.78 20.14
CA VAL A 526 12.57 -11.15 20.17
C VAL A 526 12.59 -9.67 20.58
N PRO A 527 13.20 -8.78 19.77
CA PRO A 527 13.05 -7.34 19.94
C PRO A 527 11.59 -6.92 19.76
N ARG A 528 11.22 -5.78 20.35
CA ARG A 528 9.89 -5.20 20.27
C ARG A 528 9.98 -3.86 19.56
N ILE A 529 9.26 -3.73 18.45
CA ILE A 529 9.27 -2.54 17.62
C ILE A 529 7.87 -1.94 17.59
N TYR A 530 7.78 -0.63 17.79
CA TYR A 530 6.54 0.11 17.92
C TYR A 530 6.48 1.24 16.89
N GLN A 531 5.51 1.18 15.99
CA GLN A 531 5.26 2.24 15.02
C GLN A 531 4.94 3.55 15.73
N VAL A 532 5.45 4.65 15.21
CA VAL A 532 5.03 6.01 15.60
C VAL A 532 4.40 6.65 14.37
N PRO A 533 3.06 6.61 14.18
CA PRO A 533 2.41 7.03 12.94
C PRO A 533 2.76 8.46 12.50
N ASP A 534 2.91 9.37 13.47
CA ASP A 534 3.27 10.77 13.22
C ASP A 534 4.64 10.93 12.53
N LEU A 535 5.53 9.92 12.63
CA LEU A 535 6.87 9.95 12.05
C LEU A 535 6.84 10.19 10.54
N ALA A 536 5.91 9.56 9.82
CA ALA A 536 5.79 9.70 8.36
C ALA A 536 5.55 11.14 7.89
N THR A 537 5.13 12.04 8.79
CA THR A 537 4.90 13.47 8.52
C THR A 537 5.89 14.39 9.22
N HIS A 538 6.78 13.85 10.06
CA HIS A 538 7.80 14.58 10.81
C HIS A 538 9.18 13.94 10.66
N LEU A 539 9.46 13.40 9.46
CA LEU A 539 10.74 12.77 9.16
C LEU A 539 11.88 13.77 9.30
N PRO A 540 13.06 13.31 9.76
CA PRO A 540 14.25 14.13 9.72
C PRO A 540 14.70 14.35 8.26
N PRO A 541 15.54 15.37 7.98
CA PRO A 541 15.87 15.74 6.61
C PRO A 541 16.62 14.63 5.86
N GLY A 542 16.29 14.43 4.58
CA GLY A 542 17.02 13.52 3.70
C GLY A 542 16.69 12.04 3.84
N MET A 543 15.64 11.65 4.58
CA MET A 543 15.22 10.24 4.63
C MET A 543 14.76 9.73 3.25
N PRO A 544 15.23 8.57 2.77
CA PRO A 544 14.83 8.00 1.48
C PRO A 544 13.34 7.67 1.45
N GLY A 545 12.64 7.91 0.34
CA GLY A 545 11.20 7.60 0.24
C GLY A 545 10.30 8.44 1.16
N ALA A 546 10.75 9.63 1.58
CA ALA A 546 9.99 10.50 2.49
C ALA A 546 8.68 11.08 1.89
N ALA A 547 8.57 11.15 0.56
CA ALA A 547 7.38 11.66 -0.09
C ALA A 547 6.14 10.79 0.24
N PRO A 548 4.99 11.38 0.58
CA PRO A 548 3.79 10.61 0.85
C PRO A 548 3.24 9.98 -0.43
N ILE A 549 2.78 8.74 -0.33
CA ILE A 549 2.13 8.00 -1.42
C ILE A 549 0.67 7.80 -1.00
N TRP A 550 -0.22 8.67 -1.48
CA TRP A 550 -1.63 8.62 -1.11
C TRP A 550 -2.41 7.69 -2.03
N ILE A 551 -3.03 6.66 -1.45
CA ILE A 551 -3.99 5.78 -2.12
C ILE A 551 -5.40 6.04 -1.61
N GLY A 552 -6.39 5.76 -2.48
CA GLY A 552 -7.81 5.86 -2.16
C GLY A 552 -8.50 4.50 -2.27
N THR A 553 -9.23 4.11 -1.23
CA THR A 553 -10.08 2.91 -1.23
C THR A 553 -11.54 3.33 -1.17
N ILE A 554 -12.38 2.70 -2.00
CA ILE A 554 -13.82 2.94 -2.05
C ILE A 554 -14.57 1.69 -1.61
N SER A 555 -15.53 1.87 -0.70
CA SER A 555 -16.52 0.86 -0.35
C SER A 555 -17.92 1.41 -0.62
N ILE A 556 -18.68 0.72 -1.46
CA ILE A 556 -20.07 1.05 -1.74
C ILE A 556 -20.91 0.63 -0.53
N GLN A 557 -21.62 1.59 0.05
CA GLN A 557 -22.44 1.40 1.25
C GLN A 557 -23.91 1.21 0.90
N SER A 558 -24.37 1.84 -0.18
CA SER A 558 -25.72 1.66 -0.71
C SER A 558 -25.75 2.04 -2.18
N TRP A 559 -26.58 1.34 -2.94
CA TRP A 559 -26.96 1.66 -4.31
C TRP A 559 -28.48 1.72 -4.38
N GLN A 560 -29.04 2.75 -5.02
CA GLN A 560 -30.47 2.87 -5.22
C GLN A 560 -30.79 3.64 -6.50
N GLU A 561 -31.79 3.17 -7.24
CA GLU A 561 -32.47 3.98 -8.25
C GLU A 561 -33.40 4.97 -7.53
N VAL A 562 -33.31 6.25 -7.87
CA VAL A 562 -34.11 7.32 -7.25
C VAL A 562 -34.95 8.03 -8.29
N ALA A 563 -36.02 8.67 -7.84
CA ALA A 563 -36.79 9.56 -8.70
C ALA A 563 -35.89 10.68 -9.25
N ASN A 564 -36.15 11.10 -10.48
CA ASN A 564 -35.37 12.18 -11.10
C ASN A 564 -35.45 13.44 -10.21
N PRO A 565 -34.30 13.97 -9.75
CA PRO A 565 -34.24 15.13 -8.87
C PRO A 565 -34.60 16.45 -9.56
#